data_AF-A0A0F7LW42-F1
#
_entry.id   AF-A0A0F7LW42-F1
#
_cell.length_a   1.000
_cell.length_b   1.000
_cell.length_c   1.000
_cell.angle_alpha   90.00
_cell.angle_beta   90.00
_cell.angle_gamma   90.00
#
_symmetry.space_group_name_H-M   'P 1'
#
loop_
_entity.id
_entity.type
_entity.pdbx_description
1 polymer ?
#
loop_
_entity_poly.entity_id
_entity_poly.type
_entity_poly.pdbx_seq_one_letter_code
_entity_poly.pdbx_strand_id
1 'polypeptide(L)' 'NLIKSENQINYKNMSLINQFISQRGKILSRKVNNLTCKQQRLISIAIKRARILGLLPFMVKKKLKKL' A
#
# COMPACT_ATOMS: atom_id res chain seq x y z
N ASN A 1 -11.14 9.28 7.61
CA ASN A 1 -10.69 8.76 6.30
C ASN A 1 -9.56 9.60 5.76
N LEU A 2 -8.35 9.03 5.63
CA LEU A 2 -7.18 9.76 5.12
C LEU A 2 -7.29 10.18 3.65
N ILE A 3 -8.19 9.54 2.89
CA ILE A 3 -8.38 9.80 1.47
C ILE A 3 -9.55 10.78 1.30
N LYS A 4 -9.23 12.01 0.89
CA LYS A 4 -10.23 13.06 0.61
C LYS A 4 -10.77 12.98 -0.81
N SER A 5 -9.96 12.57 -1.78
CA SER A 5 -10.39 12.34 -3.16
C SER A 5 -9.77 11.09 -3.77
N GLU A 6 -10.55 10.37 -4.60
CA GLU A 6 -10.08 9.15 -5.26
C GLU A 6 -8.95 9.40 -6.26
N ASN A 7 -8.90 10.61 -6.84
CA ASN A 7 -7.85 11.03 -7.77
C ASN A 7 -6.45 11.06 -7.14
N GLN A 8 -6.36 11.11 -5.80
CA GLN A 8 -5.08 11.05 -5.08
C GLN A 8 -4.49 9.63 -5.04
N ILE A 9 -5.29 8.60 -5.34
CA ILE A 9 -4.86 7.20 -5.31
C ILE A 9 -4.15 6.86 -6.62
N ASN A 10 -2.84 7.12 -6.65
CA ASN A 10 -1.97 6.83 -7.80
C ASN A 10 -0.67 6.17 -7.33
N TYR A 11 -0.07 5.33 -8.16
CA TYR A 11 1.24 4.72 -7.91
C TYR A 11 2.35 5.77 -7.74
N LYS A 12 2.17 6.96 -8.31
CA LYS A 12 3.07 8.11 -8.16
C LYS A 12 3.07 8.70 -6.75
N ASN A 13 1.97 8.55 -6.00
CA ASN A 13 1.83 9.10 -4.66
C ASN A 13 2.30 8.10 -3.60
N MET A 14 3.62 7.92 -3.50
CA MET A 14 4.25 6.97 -2.58
C MET A 14 3.90 7.19 -1.12
N SER A 15 3.81 8.46 -0.69
CA SER A 15 3.45 8.81 0.70
C SER A 15 2.08 8.23 1.10
N LEU A 16 1.11 8.29 0.20
CA LEU A 16 -0.22 7.75 0.42
C LEU A 16 -0.23 6.21 0.38
N ILE A 17 0.33 5.59 -0.66
CA ILE A 17 0.27 4.13 -0.81
C ILE A 17 1.12 3.37 0.22
N ASN A 18 2.19 3.98 0.75
CA ASN A 18 3.01 3.41 1.82
C ASN A 18 2.24 3.18 3.12
N GLN A 19 1.21 3.97 3.39
CA GLN A 19 0.40 3.84 4.60
C GLN A 19 -0.52 2.60 4.55
N PHE A 20 -0.75 2.06 3.36
CA PHE A 20 -1.63 0.91 3.13
C PHE A 20 -0.87 -0.41 2.94
N ILE A 21 0.44 -0.43 3.18
CA ILE A 21 1.26 -1.63 3.23
C ILE A 21 1.74 -1.89 4.65
N SER A 22 1.79 -3.15 5.01
CA SER A 22 2.46 -3.61 6.24
C SER A 22 3.97 -3.44 6.14
N GLN A 23 4.66 -3.48 7.27
CA GLN A 23 6.12 -3.47 7.34
C GLN A 23 6.79 -4.62 6.55
N ARG A 24 6.06 -5.73 6.33
CA ARG A 24 6.52 -6.85 5.50
C ARG A 24 6.33 -6.62 3.99
N GLY A 25 5.81 -5.46 3.61
CA GLY A 25 5.46 -5.11 2.24
C GLY A 25 4.13 -5.69 1.75
N LYS A 26 3.34 -6.41 2.57
CA LYS A 26 2.01 -6.93 2.18
C LYS A 26 0.94 -5.82 2.20
N ILE A 27 -0.03 -5.87 1.29
CA ILE A 27 -1.16 -4.94 1.27
C ILE A 27 -2.06 -5.19 2.50
N LEU A 28 -2.41 -4.13 3.23
CA LEU A 28 -3.30 -4.21 4.38
C LEU A 28 -4.76 -4.43 3.94
N SER A 29 -5.52 -5.14 4.78
CA SER A 29 -6.93 -5.41 4.49
C SER A 29 -7.79 -4.17 4.67
N ARG A 30 -8.94 -4.14 3.98
CA ARG A 30 -9.90 -3.03 4.06
C ARG A 30 -10.36 -2.73 5.48
N LYS A 31 -10.55 -3.76 6.31
CA LYS A 31 -11.00 -3.65 7.70
C LYS A 31 -10.00 -2.89 8.58
N VAL A 32 -8.70 -3.04 8.32
CA VAL A 32 -7.65 -2.35 9.08
C VAL A 32 -7.63 -0.86 8.72
N ASN A 33 -7.81 -0.54 7.44
CA ASN A 33 -7.68 0.82 6.94
C ASN A 33 -9.00 1.64 6.98
N ASN A 34 -10.12 1.01 7.37
CA ASN A 34 -11.47 1.61 7.35
C ASN A 34 -11.80 2.32 6.02
N LEU A 35 -11.55 1.63 4.90
CA LEU A 35 -11.80 2.15 3.56
C LEU A 35 -13.11 1.62 2.96
N THR A 36 -13.65 2.35 1.98
CA THR A 36 -14.71 1.83 1.12
C THR A 36 -14.17 0.74 0.20
N CYS A 37 -15.05 -0.12 -0.33
CA CYS A 37 -14.65 -1.17 -1.28
C CYS A 37 -13.98 -0.59 -2.53
N LYS A 38 -14.48 0.54 -3.04
CA LYS A 38 -13.94 1.24 -4.21
C LYS A 38 -12.53 1.76 -3.95
N GLN A 39 -12.32 2.45 -2.82
CA GLN A 39 -11.00 2.95 -2.43
C GLN A 39 -9.99 1.81 -2.27
N GLN A 40 -10.36 0.71 -1.60
CA GLN A 40 -9.47 -0.45 -1.45
C GLN A 40 -9.04 -1.03 -2.81
N ARG A 41 -9.97 -1.12 -3.78
CA ARG A 41 -9.67 -1.61 -5.14
C ARG A 41 -8.67 -0.69 -5.84
N LEU A 42 -8.90 0.62 -5.79
CA LEU A 42 -8.00 1.62 -6.36
C LEU A 42 -6.60 1.56 -5.75
N ILE A 43 -6.51 1.48 -4.42
CA ILE A 43 -5.23 1.38 -3.70
C ILE A 43 -4.49 0.09 -4.09
N SER A 44 -5.22 -1.02 -4.17
CA SER A 44 -4.63 -2.31 -4.56
C SER A 44 -4.05 -2.25 -5.97
N ILE A 45 -4.71 -1.58 -6.92
CA ILE A 45 -4.22 -1.35 -8.28
C ILE A 45 -2.98 -0.45 -8.26
N ALA A 46 -3.02 0.66 -7.52
CA ALA A 46 -1.90 1.60 -7.40
C ALA A 46 -0.65 0.93 -6.80
N ILE A 47 -0.79 0.17 -5.72
CA ILE A 47 0.31 -0.58 -5.10
C ILE A 47 0.89 -1.63 -6.06
N LYS A 48 0.03 -2.38 -6.77
CA LYS A 48 0.50 -3.38 -7.75
C LYS A 48 1.29 -2.72 -8.88
N ARG A 49 0.83 -1.58 -9.40
CA ARG A 49 1.58 -0.79 -10.41
C ARG A 49 2.93 -0.31 -9.86
N ALA A 50 2.95 0.26 -8.65
CA ALA A 50 4.19 0.70 -8.00
C ALA A 50 5.19 -0.44 -7.83
N ARG A 51 4.73 -1.66 -7.50
CA ARG A 51 5.59 -2.85 -7.39
C ARG A 51 6.18 -3.30 -8.72
N ILE A 52 5.37 -3.31 -9.79
CA ILE A 52 5.85 -3.66 -11.15
C ILE A 52 6.92 -2.67 -11.60
N LEU A 53 6.76 -1.38 -11.28
CA LEU A 53 7.72 -0.32 -11.57
C LEU A 53 8.95 -0.33 -10.64
N GLY A 54 9.03 -1.25 -9.67
CA GLY A 54 10.16 -1.33 -8.73
C GLY A 54 10.15 -0.28 -7.61
N LEU A 55 9.08 0.52 -7.48
CA LEU A 55 8.96 1.55 -6.42
C LEU A 55 8.62 0.94 -5.05
N LEU A 56 8.00 -0.25 -5.04
CA LEU A 56 7.62 -0.97 -3.82
C LEU A 56 8.10 -2.43 -3.85
N PRO A 57 8.56 -2.98 -2.72
CA PRO A 57 8.87 -4.40 -2.63
C PRO A 57 7.60 -5.25 -2.60
N PHE A 58 7.67 -6.46 -3.17
CA PHE A 58 6.63 -7.47 -3.03
C PHE A 58 6.62 -8.09 -1.62
N MET A 59 7.81 -8.24 -1.03
CA MET A 59 8.01 -8.82 0.29
C MET A 59 9.30 -8.29 0.90
N VAL A 60 9.25 -7.93 2.19
CA VAL A 60 10.43 -7.58 2.99
C VAL A 60 10.69 -8.72 3.97
N LYS A 61 11.85 -9.37 3.84
CA LYS A 61 12.29 -10.38 4.81
C LYS A 61 12.60 -9.69 6.14
N LYS A 62 12.09 -10.24 7.24
CA LYS A 62 12.43 -9.75 8.58
C LYS A 62 13.92 -9.99 8.78
N LYS A 63 14.72 -8.94 9.01
CA LYS A 63 16.10 -9.13 9.46
C LYS A 63 16.03 -9.83 10.82
N LEU A 64 16.62 -11.01 10.93
CA LEU A 64 16.85 -11.65 12.22
C LEU A 64 17.77 -10.71 13.00
N LYS A 65 17.32 -10.26 14.18
CA LYS A 65 18.23 -9.63 15.12
C LYS A 65 19.24 -10.73 15.49
N LYS A 66 20.49 -10.60 15.04
CA LYS A 66 21.56 -11.41 15.59
C LYS A 66 21.63 -11.05 17.07
N LEU A 67 21.43 -12.05 17.92
CA LEU A 67 21.66 -11.97 19.36
C LEU A 67 23.16 -11.78 19.60
#